data_AF-A0A6N7C402-F1
#
_entry.id   AF-A0A6N7C402-F1
#
_cell.length_a   1.000
_cell.length_b   1.000
_cell.length_c   1.000
_cell.angle_alpha   90.00
_cell.angle_beta   90.00
_cell.angle_gamma   90.00
#
_symmetry.space_group_name_H-M   'P 1'
#
loop_
_entity.id
_entity.type
_entity.pdbx_description
1 polymer ?
#
loop_
_entity_poly.entity_id
_entity_poly.type
_entity_poly.pdbx_seq_one_letter_code
_entity_poly.pdbx_strand_id
1 'polypeptide(L)'
;MNKILSQRFATSPRLELQHGDWLKQGMGAKTVKFDIGQGGLPPEVNWEDKAAAIGLIKSKTGKALASLLVWGDNELYDWSESFDDVINHLAANMIKYCLEDDRGAPKSKYTLYELAYKMARMTLHFELYNLWPLYSVEGRLLFSGIDMSASSYSQIWSKYQERMLHDIDYLIGFINQDVDNYRHNLTLANS
;
A
#
# COMPACT_ATOMS: atom_id res chain seq x y z
N MET A 1 -8.31 -3.58 -16.93
CA MET A 1 -7.00 -3.01 -16.55
C MET A 1 -5.99 -3.27 -17.68
N ASN A 2 -5.15 -2.29 -18.06
CA ASN A 2 -4.15 -2.47 -19.12
C ASN A 2 -3.02 -3.40 -18.62
N LYS A 3 -2.57 -4.36 -19.45
CA LYS A 3 -1.56 -5.38 -19.11
C LYS A 3 -0.24 -4.79 -18.57
N ILE A 4 0.07 -3.55 -18.98
CA ILE A 4 1.25 -2.80 -18.51
C ILE A 4 1.08 -2.32 -17.07
N LEU A 5 -0.12 -1.92 -16.66
CA LEU A 5 -0.39 -1.44 -15.30
C LEU A 5 -0.40 -2.61 -14.30
N SER A 6 -1.01 -3.73 -14.65
CA SER A 6 -1.02 -4.93 -13.79
C SER A 6 0.38 -5.45 -13.48
N GLN A 7 1.33 -5.32 -14.43
CA GLN A 7 2.74 -5.71 -14.22
C GLN A 7 3.51 -4.81 -13.25
N ARG A 8 2.97 -3.63 -12.90
CA ARG A 8 3.64 -2.65 -12.03
C ARG A 8 3.03 -2.61 -10.62
N PHE A 9 1.95 -3.36 -10.39
CA PHE A 9 1.30 -3.43 -9.09
C PHE A 9 2.24 -4.00 -8.01
N ALA A 10 2.30 -3.33 -6.86
CA ALA A 10 3.15 -3.64 -5.72
C ALA A 10 4.64 -3.85 -6.09
N THR A 11 5.13 -3.14 -7.12
CA THR A 11 6.55 -3.18 -7.54
C THR A 11 7.38 -2.05 -6.95
N SER A 12 6.77 -1.13 -6.20
CA SER A 12 7.52 -0.07 -5.54
C SER A 12 8.40 -0.64 -4.41
N PRO A 13 9.68 -0.24 -4.28
CA PRO A 13 10.56 -0.71 -3.21
C PRO A 13 10.01 -0.46 -1.79
N ARG A 14 9.24 0.61 -1.60
CA ARG A 14 8.61 0.94 -0.30
C ARG A 14 7.54 -0.06 0.13
N LEU A 15 6.93 -0.73 -0.83
CA LEU A 15 5.89 -1.74 -0.60
C LEU A 15 6.47 -3.16 -0.49
N GLU A 16 7.80 -3.28 -0.46
CA GLU A 16 8.46 -4.57 -0.32
C GLU A 16 8.18 -5.15 1.08
N LEU A 17 7.45 -6.27 1.09
CA LEU A 17 7.31 -7.09 2.27
C LEU A 17 8.57 -7.96 2.37
N GLN A 18 9.30 -7.93 3.48
CA GLN A 18 10.57 -8.67 3.65
C GLN A 18 10.39 -10.18 3.53
N HIS A 19 9.17 -10.66 3.78
CA HIS A 19 8.74 -12.03 3.51
C HIS A 19 7.61 -12.07 2.48
N GLY A 20 7.65 -11.13 1.54
CA GLY A 20 6.71 -10.99 0.45
C GLY A 20 6.64 -12.24 -0.40
N ASP A 21 7.75 -12.93 -0.63
CA ASP A 21 7.76 -14.22 -1.33
C ASP A 21 7.02 -15.32 -0.56
N TRP A 22 7.07 -15.32 0.78
CA TRP A 22 6.28 -16.22 1.62
C TRP A 22 4.78 -15.88 1.55
N LEU A 23 4.41 -14.59 1.51
CA LEU A 23 3.03 -14.14 1.34
C LEU A 23 2.50 -14.32 -0.11
N LYS A 24 3.37 -14.20 -1.12
CA LYS A 24 3.07 -14.27 -2.57
C LYS A 24 3.22 -15.69 -3.15
N GLN A 25 3.89 -16.62 -2.46
CA GLN A 25 3.90 -18.04 -2.82
C GLN A 25 2.45 -18.57 -2.94
N GLY A 26 2.14 -19.26 -4.04
CA GLY A 26 0.80 -19.80 -4.33
C GLY A 26 -0.14 -18.93 -5.17
N MET A 27 0.29 -17.75 -5.67
CA MET A 27 -0.52 -16.93 -6.60
C MET A 27 -0.34 -17.29 -8.09
N GLY A 28 0.60 -18.19 -8.41
CA GLY A 28 0.74 -18.75 -9.75
C GLY A 28 -0.23 -19.91 -9.95
N ALA A 29 -0.87 -19.97 -11.13
CA ALA A 29 -1.64 -21.16 -11.55
C ALA A 29 -0.83 -22.42 -11.26
N LYS A 30 -1.48 -23.42 -10.63
CA LYS A 30 -0.90 -24.72 -10.29
C LYS A 30 -0.07 -25.24 -11.47
N THR A 31 1.26 -25.11 -11.40
CA THR A 31 2.11 -26.01 -12.16
C THR A 31 2.26 -27.22 -11.28
N VAL A 32 1.46 -28.23 -11.59
CA VAL A 32 1.56 -29.55 -10.97
C VAL A 32 2.92 -30.10 -11.35
N LYS A 33 3.95 -29.82 -10.54
CA LYS A 33 5.21 -30.54 -10.60
C LYS A 33 4.98 -31.84 -9.84
N PHE A 34 4.53 -32.84 -10.57
CA PHE A 34 4.75 -34.22 -10.15
C PHE A 34 6.26 -34.45 -10.22
N ASP A 35 6.94 -34.36 -9.09
CA ASP A 35 8.27 -34.96 -8.97
C ASP A 35 8.32 -35.86 -7.74
N ILE A 36 8.80 -37.06 -8.01
CA ILE A 36 8.87 -38.21 -7.14
C ILE A 36 10.16 -38.08 -6.33
N GLY A 37 10.05 -38.02 -5.02
CA GLY A 37 11.14 -38.43 -4.12
C GLY A 37 11.78 -37.33 -3.26
N GLN A 38 11.83 -37.65 -1.97
CA GLN A 38 12.78 -37.19 -0.93
C GLN A 38 12.85 -35.69 -0.58
N GLY A 39 12.48 -35.40 0.67
CA GLY A 39 12.80 -34.17 1.39
C GLY A 39 11.59 -33.25 1.54
N GLY A 40 11.06 -33.15 2.76
CA GLY A 40 9.90 -32.32 3.08
C GLY A 40 10.10 -30.88 2.61
N LEU A 41 9.36 -30.51 1.57
CA LEU A 41 9.22 -29.11 1.16
C LEU A 41 8.57 -28.35 2.33
N PRO A 42 8.98 -27.09 2.59
CA PRO A 42 8.27 -26.24 3.54
C PRO A 42 6.78 -26.22 3.17
N PRO A 43 5.86 -26.28 4.15
CA PRO A 43 4.43 -26.39 3.87
C PRO A 43 4.00 -25.26 2.93
N GLU A 44 3.29 -25.65 1.88
CA GLU A 44 2.76 -24.76 0.84
C GLU A 44 1.86 -23.72 1.52
N VAL A 45 2.22 -22.44 1.49
CA VAL A 45 1.45 -21.37 2.15
C VAL A 45 0.08 -21.27 1.48
N ASN A 46 -0.95 -21.73 2.18
CA ASN A 46 -2.32 -21.72 1.66
C ASN A 46 -2.98 -20.36 1.85
N TRP A 47 -4.06 -20.11 1.12
CA TRP A 47 -4.85 -18.87 1.25
C TRP A 47 -5.35 -18.63 2.69
N GLU A 48 -5.54 -19.70 3.48
CA GLU A 48 -5.90 -19.68 4.90
C GLU A 48 -4.79 -19.08 5.77
N ASP A 49 -3.52 -19.43 5.52
CA ASP A 49 -2.38 -18.86 6.23
C ASP A 49 -2.21 -17.37 5.93
N LYS A 50 -2.56 -16.94 4.71
CA LYS A 50 -2.56 -15.53 4.30
C LYS A 50 -3.65 -14.73 5.00
N ALA A 51 -4.87 -15.28 5.04
CA ALA A 51 -5.99 -14.68 5.75
C ALA A 51 -5.72 -14.63 7.26
N ALA A 52 -5.07 -15.67 7.84
CA ALA A 52 -4.66 -15.70 9.23
C ALA A 52 -3.57 -14.66 9.53
N ALA A 53 -2.52 -14.57 8.71
CA ALA A 53 -1.46 -13.59 8.87
C ALA A 53 -1.99 -12.14 8.79
N ILE A 54 -2.83 -11.83 7.79
CA ILE A 54 -3.50 -10.51 7.71
C ILE A 54 -4.43 -10.31 8.91
N GLY A 55 -5.18 -11.32 9.31
CA GLY A 55 -6.11 -11.26 10.44
C GLY A 55 -5.44 -10.91 11.77
N LEU A 56 -4.17 -11.26 11.93
CA LEU A 56 -3.38 -11.06 13.15
C LEU A 56 -2.64 -9.72 13.24
N ILE A 57 -2.49 -8.98 12.12
CA ILE A 57 -1.91 -7.64 12.14
C ILE A 57 -2.73 -6.76 13.10
N LYS A 58 -2.14 -6.08 14.06
CA LYS A 58 -2.95 -5.40 15.10
C LYS A 58 -3.61 -4.12 14.57
N SER A 59 -2.92 -3.42 13.67
CA SER A 59 -3.37 -2.15 13.10
C SER A 59 -4.47 -2.37 12.06
N LYS A 60 -5.63 -1.70 12.20
CA LYS A 60 -6.70 -1.73 11.18
C LYS A 60 -6.17 -1.27 9.82
N THR A 61 -5.44 -0.16 9.78
CA THR A 61 -4.83 0.36 8.55
C THR A 61 -3.74 -0.56 8.00
N GLY A 62 -2.97 -1.20 8.89
CA GLY A 62 -1.99 -2.21 8.50
C GLY A 62 -2.64 -3.43 7.84
N LYS A 63 -3.75 -3.92 8.40
CA LYS A 63 -4.57 -4.98 7.79
C LYS A 63 -5.06 -4.57 6.40
N ALA A 64 -5.59 -3.36 6.29
CA ALA A 64 -6.12 -2.83 5.04
C ALA A 64 -5.01 -2.75 3.97
N LEU A 65 -3.84 -2.19 4.30
CA LEU A 65 -2.71 -2.12 3.39
C LEU A 65 -2.18 -3.51 3.00
N ALA A 66 -2.03 -4.43 3.96
CA ALA A 66 -1.64 -5.81 3.68
C ALA A 66 -2.67 -6.52 2.77
N SER A 67 -3.96 -6.27 2.99
CA SER A 67 -5.03 -6.82 2.16
C SER A 67 -4.96 -6.29 0.72
N LEU A 68 -4.67 -5.01 0.53
CA LEU A 68 -4.44 -4.44 -0.79
C LEU A 68 -3.24 -5.08 -1.48
N LEU A 69 -2.12 -5.29 -0.78
CA LEU A 69 -0.92 -5.87 -1.39
C LEU A 69 -1.09 -7.34 -1.79
N VAL A 70 -1.91 -8.09 -1.06
CA VAL A 70 -2.15 -9.52 -1.32
C VAL A 70 -3.27 -9.74 -2.33
N TRP A 71 -4.34 -8.94 -2.28
CA TRP A 71 -5.57 -9.17 -3.06
C TRP A 71 -5.88 -8.08 -4.11
N GLY A 72 -5.06 -7.02 -4.20
CA GLY A 72 -5.35 -5.82 -4.99
C GLY A 72 -5.02 -5.91 -6.48
N ASP A 73 -4.72 -7.08 -7.04
CA ASP A 73 -4.50 -7.22 -8.49
C ASP A 73 -5.80 -7.15 -9.31
N ASN A 74 -6.95 -7.10 -8.64
CA ASN A 74 -8.28 -7.04 -9.24
C ASN A 74 -8.65 -5.61 -9.68
N GLU A 75 -9.49 -5.49 -10.70
CA GLU A 75 -9.95 -4.21 -11.28
C GLU A 75 -10.77 -3.32 -10.33
N LEU A 76 -11.23 -3.86 -9.20
CA LEU A 76 -12.08 -3.16 -8.22
C LEU A 76 -11.36 -2.82 -6.90
N TYR A 77 -10.02 -2.97 -6.83
CA TYR A 77 -9.27 -2.74 -5.59
C TYR A 77 -9.46 -1.31 -5.04
N ASP A 78 -9.62 -0.31 -5.93
CA ASP A 78 -9.79 1.10 -5.58
C ASP A 78 -11.18 1.44 -5.02
N TRP A 79 -12.12 0.49 -5.05
CA TRP A 79 -13.45 0.58 -4.46
C TRP A 79 -13.59 -0.29 -3.20
N SER A 80 -12.49 -0.90 -2.76
CA SER A 80 -12.49 -1.73 -1.56
C SER A 80 -12.46 -0.86 -0.30
N GLU A 81 -13.13 -1.34 0.76
CA GLU A 81 -13.05 -0.70 2.08
C GLU A 81 -11.61 -0.59 2.59
N SER A 82 -10.74 -1.53 2.19
CA SER A 82 -9.32 -1.50 2.52
C SER A 82 -8.60 -0.31 1.88
N PHE A 83 -8.96 0.05 0.64
CA PHE A 83 -8.40 1.23 -0.02
C PHE A 83 -8.83 2.51 0.69
N ASP A 84 -10.12 2.64 0.98
CA ASP A 84 -10.66 3.79 1.70
C ASP A 84 -10.08 3.92 3.12
N ASP A 85 -9.87 2.81 3.84
CA ASP A 85 -9.26 2.82 5.19
C ASP A 85 -7.83 3.38 5.16
N VAL A 86 -7.01 3.00 4.16
CA VAL A 86 -5.65 3.53 4.01
C VAL A 86 -5.69 5.01 3.60
N ILE A 87 -6.55 5.40 2.66
CA ILE A 87 -6.70 6.80 2.25
C ILE A 87 -7.11 7.68 3.41
N ASN A 88 -8.13 7.26 4.17
CA ASN A 88 -8.64 8.03 5.30
C ASN A 88 -7.56 8.20 6.38
N HIS A 89 -6.75 7.18 6.61
CA HIS A 89 -5.60 7.27 7.52
C HIS A 89 -4.56 8.28 7.05
N LEU A 90 -4.12 8.19 5.78
CA LEU A 90 -3.13 9.10 5.20
C LEU A 90 -3.65 10.54 5.15
N ALA A 91 -4.91 10.75 4.78
CA ALA A 91 -5.54 12.05 4.76
C ALA A 91 -5.62 12.66 6.18
N ALA A 92 -6.00 11.87 7.18
CA ALA A 92 -6.04 12.32 8.56
C ALA A 92 -4.66 12.72 9.09
N ASN A 93 -3.60 11.95 8.76
CA ASN A 93 -2.25 12.30 9.15
C ASN A 93 -1.74 13.57 8.45
N MET A 94 -2.02 13.74 7.15
CA MET A 94 -1.71 14.99 6.46
C MET A 94 -2.38 16.20 7.13
N ILE A 95 -3.63 16.09 7.55
CA ILE A 95 -4.31 17.17 8.26
C ILE A 95 -3.58 17.48 9.57
N LYS A 96 -3.16 16.47 10.34
CA LYS A 96 -2.35 16.68 11.56
C LYS A 96 -1.04 17.40 11.24
N TYR A 97 -0.31 16.98 10.22
CA TYR A 97 0.92 17.64 9.79
C TYR A 97 0.69 19.09 9.33
N CYS A 98 -0.44 19.36 8.69
CA CYS A 98 -0.83 20.71 8.33
C CYS A 98 -1.10 21.56 9.58
N LEU A 99 -1.80 21.03 10.58
CA LEU A 99 -2.06 21.74 11.84
C LEU A 99 -0.78 22.00 12.63
N GLU A 100 0.14 21.05 12.69
CA GLU A 100 1.47 21.21 13.30
C GLU A 100 2.29 22.33 12.64
N ASP A 101 2.14 22.49 11.33
CA ASP A 101 2.82 23.51 10.53
C ASP A 101 2.06 24.85 10.45
N ASP A 102 0.97 25.03 11.22
CA ASP A 102 0.03 26.16 11.16
C ASP A 102 -0.45 26.46 9.72
N ARG A 103 -0.71 25.39 8.96
CA ARG A 103 -1.09 25.44 7.56
C ARG A 103 -2.61 25.57 7.41
N GLY A 104 -3.03 26.72 6.90
CA GLY A 104 -4.41 26.94 6.48
C GLY A 104 -4.80 26.18 5.20
N ALA A 105 -6.07 26.36 4.80
CA ALA A 105 -6.62 25.81 3.57
C ALA A 105 -5.82 26.25 2.33
N PRO A 106 -5.75 25.42 1.27
CA PRO A 106 -5.10 25.81 0.03
C PRO A 106 -5.76 27.05 -0.60
N LYS A 107 -4.98 27.84 -1.32
CA LYS A 107 -5.49 28.94 -2.17
C LYS A 107 -6.12 28.38 -3.45
N SER A 108 -7.03 27.43 -3.30
CA SER A 108 -7.76 26.78 -4.39
C SER A 108 -9.21 26.58 -3.95
N LYS A 109 -10.02 25.94 -4.80
CA LYS A 109 -11.42 25.64 -4.50
C LYS A 109 -11.61 24.54 -3.45
N TYR A 110 -10.54 23.92 -2.97
CA TYR A 110 -10.60 22.77 -2.08
C TYR A 110 -10.53 23.19 -0.61
N THR A 111 -11.30 22.52 0.23
CA THR A 111 -11.02 22.46 1.66
C THR A 111 -9.72 21.69 1.92
N LEU A 112 -9.12 21.89 3.10
CA LEU A 112 -7.93 21.12 3.50
C LEU A 112 -8.22 19.61 3.50
N TYR A 113 -9.43 19.21 3.92
CA TYR A 113 -9.86 17.82 3.94
C TYR A 113 -9.96 17.22 2.52
N GLU A 114 -10.61 17.92 1.59
CA GLU A 114 -10.73 17.44 0.20
C GLU A 114 -9.37 17.32 -0.50
N LEU A 115 -8.47 18.28 -0.26
CA LEU A 115 -7.12 18.21 -0.79
C LEU A 115 -6.36 17.02 -0.18
N ALA A 116 -6.43 16.85 1.14
CA ALA A 116 -5.76 15.75 1.82
C ALA A 116 -6.27 14.38 1.32
N TYR A 117 -7.58 14.24 1.14
CA TYR A 117 -8.17 13.02 0.59
C TYR A 117 -7.70 12.73 -0.85
N LYS A 118 -7.71 13.75 -1.73
CA LYS A 118 -7.22 13.60 -3.11
C LYS A 118 -5.72 13.29 -3.16
N MET A 119 -4.92 13.93 -2.33
CA MET A 119 -3.48 13.67 -2.23
C MET A 119 -3.18 12.28 -1.68
N ALA A 120 -3.93 11.80 -0.68
CA ALA A 120 -3.81 10.46 -0.15
C ALA A 120 -4.14 9.40 -1.21
N ARG A 121 -5.23 9.60 -1.97
CA ARG A 121 -5.60 8.74 -3.12
C ARG A 121 -4.49 8.69 -4.17
N MET A 122 -3.99 9.85 -4.57
CA MET A 122 -2.89 9.94 -5.53
C MET A 122 -1.66 9.20 -5.01
N THR A 123 -1.25 9.47 -3.77
CA THR A 123 -0.03 8.91 -3.18
C THR A 123 -0.13 7.39 -3.12
N LEU A 124 -1.22 6.84 -2.57
CA LEU A 124 -1.41 5.40 -2.48
C LEU A 124 -1.48 4.74 -3.86
N HIS A 125 -2.22 5.31 -4.81
CA HIS A 125 -2.34 4.74 -6.15
C HIS A 125 -1.00 4.74 -6.90
N PHE A 126 -0.27 5.86 -6.85
CA PHE A 126 1.03 5.97 -7.49
C PHE A 126 2.07 5.05 -6.87
N GLU A 127 1.97 4.83 -5.55
CA GLU A 127 2.82 3.89 -4.84
C GLU A 127 2.51 2.44 -5.24
N LEU A 128 1.23 2.06 -5.24
CA LEU A 128 0.77 0.72 -5.63
C LEU A 128 1.19 0.35 -7.05
N TYR A 129 1.12 1.27 -8.02
CA TYR A 129 1.47 1.00 -9.42
C TYR A 129 2.86 1.51 -9.83
N ASN A 130 3.65 1.97 -8.85
CA ASN A 130 4.98 2.54 -9.05
C ASN A 130 5.02 3.63 -10.15
N LEU A 131 4.00 4.48 -10.23
CA LEU A 131 3.79 5.43 -11.34
C LEU A 131 4.65 6.69 -11.22
N TRP A 132 5.33 6.90 -10.09
CA TRP A 132 6.14 8.09 -9.83
C TRP A 132 7.15 8.43 -10.92
N PRO A 133 7.91 7.48 -11.51
CA PRO A 133 8.88 7.78 -12.57
C PRO A 133 8.24 8.13 -13.91
N LEU A 134 6.95 7.80 -14.12
CA LEU A 134 6.28 7.95 -15.41
C LEU A 134 5.59 9.30 -15.58
N TYR A 135 5.18 9.94 -14.49
CA TYR A 135 4.41 11.18 -14.54
C TYR A 135 5.21 12.35 -13.96
N SER A 136 5.18 13.47 -14.69
CA SER A 136 5.56 14.78 -14.16
C SER A 136 4.60 15.22 -13.06
N VAL A 137 4.97 16.24 -12.26
CA VAL A 137 4.08 16.80 -11.23
C VAL A 137 2.74 17.22 -11.82
N GLU A 138 2.74 17.89 -12.97
CA GLU A 138 1.51 18.27 -13.67
C GLU A 138 0.68 17.06 -14.09
N GLY A 139 1.32 16.01 -14.63
CA GLY A 139 0.64 14.77 -14.99
C GLY A 139 0.00 14.06 -13.81
N ARG A 140 0.65 14.08 -12.63
CA ARG A 140 0.12 13.50 -11.38
C ARG A 140 -1.13 14.23 -10.91
N LEU A 141 -1.09 15.56 -10.94
CA LEU A 141 -2.22 16.41 -10.53
C LEU A 141 -3.41 16.24 -11.48
N LEU A 142 -3.15 16.23 -12.79
CA LEU A 142 -4.18 16.00 -13.80
C LEU A 142 -4.83 14.62 -13.65
N PHE A 143 -4.02 13.57 -13.52
CA PHE A 143 -4.51 12.20 -13.32
C PHE A 143 -5.39 12.09 -12.07
N SER A 144 -5.02 12.78 -11.00
CA SER A 144 -5.72 12.72 -9.71
C SER A 144 -6.89 13.69 -9.60
N GLY A 145 -7.17 14.46 -10.66
CA GLY A 145 -8.18 15.51 -10.65
C GLY A 145 -7.96 16.55 -9.55
N ILE A 146 -6.70 16.89 -9.29
CA ILE A 146 -6.29 17.96 -8.38
C ILE A 146 -6.09 19.22 -9.21
N ASP A 147 -6.97 20.19 -9.00
CA ASP A 147 -6.96 21.48 -9.69
C ASP A 147 -6.06 22.47 -8.93
N MET A 148 -4.76 22.38 -9.22
CA MET A 148 -3.72 23.20 -8.59
C MET A 148 -2.54 23.35 -9.55
N SER A 149 -1.85 24.50 -9.52
CA SER A 149 -0.63 24.66 -10.30
C SER A 149 0.49 23.75 -9.79
N ALA A 150 1.25 23.17 -10.72
CA ALA A 150 2.40 22.32 -10.39
C ALA A 150 3.44 23.04 -9.50
N SER A 151 3.58 24.37 -9.68
CA SER A 151 4.45 25.20 -8.84
C SER A 151 3.95 25.29 -7.40
N SER A 152 2.67 25.58 -7.19
CA SER A 152 2.08 25.66 -5.86
C SER A 152 2.14 24.30 -5.15
N TYR A 153 1.86 23.22 -5.88
CA TYR A 153 2.02 21.88 -5.38
C TYR A 153 3.46 21.58 -4.95
N SER A 154 4.42 21.81 -5.83
CA SER A 154 5.82 21.49 -5.57
C SER A 154 6.42 22.30 -4.42
N GLN A 155 5.99 23.55 -4.23
CA GLN A 155 6.53 24.43 -3.20
C GLN A 155 5.90 24.22 -1.81
N ILE A 156 4.62 23.86 -1.76
CA ILE A 156 3.85 23.86 -0.51
C ILE A 156 3.42 22.45 -0.10
N TRP A 157 2.93 21.67 -1.05
CA TRP A 157 2.18 20.43 -0.77
C TRP A 157 3.01 19.16 -0.94
N SER A 158 4.06 19.20 -1.76
CA SER A 158 5.00 18.10 -1.97
C SER A 158 5.54 17.51 -0.67
N LYS A 159 5.88 18.35 0.32
CA LYS A 159 6.36 17.88 1.64
C LYS A 159 5.35 17.01 2.38
N TYR A 160 4.05 17.26 2.23
CA TYR A 160 3.01 16.46 2.87
C TYR A 160 2.79 15.15 2.12
N GLN A 161 2.94 15.14 0.79
CA GLN A 161 2.99 13.90 0.01
C GLN A 161 4.18 13.03 0.44
N GLU A 162 5.37 13.60 0.62
CA GLU A 162 6.54 12.84 1.12
C GLU A 162 6.30 12.29 2.53
N ARG A 163 5.63 13.05 3.41
CA ARG A 163 5.22 12.52 4.73
C ARG A 163 4.21 11.37 4.61
N MET A 164 3.26 11.43 3.66
CA MET A 164 2.37 10.28 3.40
C MET A 164 3.13 9.05 2.90
N LEU A 165 4.16 9.23 2.06
CA LEU A 165 5.03 8.13 1.64
C LEU A 165 5.78 7.52 2.83
N HIS A 166 6.25 8.35 3.76
CA HIS A 166 6.85 7.87 5.00
C HIS A 166 5.84 7.15 5.90
N ASP A 167 4.58 7.61 5.96
CA ASP A 167 3.51 6.92 6.69
C ASP A 167 3.26 5.52 6.10
N ILE A 168 3.30 5.38 4.76
CA ILE A 168 3.20 4.08 4.08
C ILE A 168 4.40 3.19 4.46
N ASP A 169 5.62 3.70 4.37
CA ASP A 169 6.84 2.95 4.79
C ASP A 169 6.74 2.47 6.24
N TYR A 170 6.25 3.35 7.13
CA TYR A 170 6.07 3.03 8.53
C TYR A 170 5.03 1.91 8.73
N LEU A 171 3.90 1.97 8.02
CA LEU A 171 2.89 0.90 8.03
C LEU A 171 3.44 -0.43 7.52
N ILE A 172 4.25 -0.42 6.45
CA ILE A 172 4.92 -1.62 5.92
C ILE A 172 5.89 -2.22 6.95
N GLY A 173 6.62 -1.36 7.69
CA GLY A 173 7.44 -1.79 8.81
C GLY A 173 6.68 -2.57 9.87
N PHE A 174 5.50 -2.10 10.29
CA PHE A 174 4.64 -2.83 11.23
C PHE A 174 4.09 -4.13 10.65
N ILE A 175 3.67 -4.11 9.38
CA ILE A 175 3.15 -5.31 8.73
C ILE A 175 4.24 -6.40 8.72
N ASN A 176 5.47 -6.05 8.35
CA ASN A 176 6.59 -6.99 8.39
C ASN A 176 6.82 -7.51 9.81
N GLN A 177 6.86 -6.64 10.82
CA GLN A 177 7.03 -7.05 12.22
C GLN A 177 5.92 -7.99 12.71
N ASP A 178 4.66 -7.69 12.39
CA ASP A 178 3.51 -8.52 12.79
C ASP A 178 3.54 -9.89 12.10
N VAL A 179 3.93 -9.94 10.82
CA VAL A 179 4.11 -11.20 10.06
C VAL A 179 5.28 -12.02 10.62
N ASP A 180 6.39 -11.39 10.98
CA ASP A 180 7.56 -12.06 11.57
C ASP A 180 7.20 -12.73 12.91
N ASN A 181 6.49 -11.99 13.76
CA ASN A 181 5.99 -12.50 15.03
C ASN A 181 5.08 -13.73 14.82
N TYR A 182 4.21 -13.68 13.80
CA TYR A 182 3.37 -14.83 13.45
C TYR A 182 4.18 -16.05 13.03
N ARG A 183 5.15 -15.88 12.12
CA ARG A 183 6.03 -16.97 11.64
C ARG A 183 6.83 -17.59 12.77
N HIS A 184 7.34 -16.77 13.70
CA HIS A 184 8.03 -17.25 14.89
C HIS A 184 7.12 -18.11 15.77
N ASN A 185 5.89 -17.65 16.04
CA ASN A 185 4.92 -18.39 16.85
C ASN A 185 4.46 -19.70 16.19
N LEU A 186 4.30 -19.75 14.86
CA LEU A 186 4.02 -20.98 14.13
C LEU A 186 5.15 -22.01 14.25
N THR A 187 6.39 -21.56 14.27
CA THR A 187 7.56 -22.46 14.38
C THR A 187 7.63 -23.07 15.79
N LEU A 188 7.30 -22.30 16.82
CA LEU A 188 7.23 -22.75 18.22
C LEU A 188 6.03 -23.69 18.49
N ALA A 189 4.90 -23.50 17.80
CA ALA A 189 3.72 -24.35 17.96
C ALA A 189 3.88 -25.73 17.29
N ASN A 190 4.81 -25.86 16.35
CA ASN A 190 5.09 -27.08 15.60
C ASN A 190 6.34 -27.83 16.10
N SER A 191 6.98 -27.36 17.18
CA SER A 191 8.14 -27.97 17.87
C SER A 191 7.75 -28.57 19.21
#